data_AF-D3VQ79-F1
#
_entry.id   AF-D3VQ79-F1
#
_cell.length_a   1.000
_cell.length_b   1.000
_cell.length_c   1.000
_cell.angle_alpha   90.00
_cell.angle_beta   90.00
_cell.angle_gamma   90.00
#
_symmetry.space_group_name_H-M   'P 1'
#
loop_
_entity.id
_entity.type
_entity.pdbx_description
1 polymer ?
#
loop_
_entity_poly.entity_id
_entity_poly.type
_entity_poly.pdbx_seq_one_letter_code
_entity_poly.pdbx_strand_id
1 'polypeptide(L)'
;MKTNRKILFGLLTASSFTAVPLLAAKCDDKNENAQKNPQENGDNTEQQVLSEVIKNTNLGEIVLPKDKEIPEASLILESLVKSNAIVDASELEVSNIQKTGATVSAKKESKKYSGSINVTFSVKKTDETVVKKDLSTVNKDNFKFLTNFVFGPELLEALKAELELPNLKLDDFEFTVDKLATADKEGKLVIEAKPTSKLISGTVILDIPHLVVKPTEENHNIADAKKLLDEALKNLSILESKMDSNTKNIEKWEANTSDGGVFTEEAKKIKETSSQVKAKIKEAKTKAESLIKDKTKLSDEEIKTANKIINDFLTYYFTEVKSKDTGKIIYDGENTMKDLKKIAKLKNGNQENDSLIEF
;
A
#
# COMPACT_ATOMS: atom_id res chain seq x y z
N MET A 1 -69.95 2.04 -34.67
CA MET A 1 -69.73 2.50 -33.28
C MET A 1 -68.28 2.96 -33.20
N LYS A 2 -67.93 4.25 -33.34
CA LYS A 2 -67.98 5.34 -32.32
C LYS A 2 -67.55 4.80 -30.95
N THR A 3 -66.50 5.30 -30.28
CA THR A 3 -66.31 6.72 -29.94
C THR A 3 -64.86 7.02 -29.50
N ASN A 4 -64.34 8.17 -29.93
CA ASN A 4 -63.25 8.92 -29.29
C ASN A 4 -63.65 9.39 -27.89
N ARG A 5 -62.72 9.50 -26.94
CA ARG A 5 -62.80 10.52 -25.87
C ARG A 5 -61.43 11.11 -25.54
N LYS A 6 -61.27 12.37 -25.95
CA LYS A 6 -60.45 13.40 -25.26
C LYS A 6 -61.26 13.92 -24.08
N ILE A 7 -60.66 14.09 -22.90
CA ILE A 7 -61.05 15.01 -21.82
C ILE A 7 -59.76 15.24 -21.00
N LEU A 8 -59.36 16.38 -20.43
CA LEU A 8 -59.61 17.82 -20.45
C LEU A 8 -59.13 18.29 -19.05
N PHE A 9 -58.49 19.46 -19.02
CA PHE A 9 -58.08 20.25 -17.85
C PHE A 9 -58.91 20.11 -16.57
N GLY A 10 -58.22 20.10 -15.43
CA GLY A 10 -58.76 20.39 -14.11
C GLY A 10 -57.81 21.31 -13.33
N LEU A 11 -58.05 22.62 -13.41
CA LEU A 11 -57.61 23.63 -12.46
C LEU A 11 -58.39 23.45 -11.16
N LEU A 12 -57.71 23.32 -10.01
CA LEU A 12 -58.27 23.71 -8.71
C LEU A 12 -57.17 24.34 -7.83
N THR A 13 -57.60 25.39 -7.15
CA THR A 13 -56.88 26.47 -6.48
C THR A 13 -56.70 26.26 -4.97
N ALA A 14 -55.69 26.95 -4.41
CA ALA A 14 -55.57 27.54 -3.05
C ALA A 14 -55.90 26.65 -1.83
N SER A 15 -55.03 26.44 -0.85
CA SER A 15 -54.39 27.37 0.12
C SER A 15 -53.59 26.45 1.08
N SER A 16 -52.48 26.80 1.73
CA SER A 16 -52.29 27.84 2.73
C SER A 16 -50.80 28.02 3.05
N PHE A 17 -50.43 29.25 3.37
CA PHE A 17 -49.11 29.72 3.78
C PHE A 17 -48.69 29.21 5.17
N THR A 18 -47.42 28.88 5.34
CA THR A 18 -46.67 29.25 6.55
C THR A 18 -45.30 29.79 6.14
N ALA A 19 -45.17 31.11 6.23
CA ALA A 19 -43.91 31.82 6.13
C ALA A 19 -43.15 31.69 7.47
N VAL A 20 -41.88 31.31 7.42
CA VAL A 20 -40.94 31.47 8.54
C VAL A 20 -40.09 32.71 8.23
N PRO A 21 -39.95 33.66 9.17
CA PRO A 21 -39.50 35.01 8.87
C PRO A 21 -37.98 35.11 8.65
N LEU A 22 -37.63 35.94 7.67
CA LEU A 22 -36.35 36.63 7.59
C LEU A 22 -36.19 37.55 8.81
N LEU A 23 -35.05 37.45 9.49
CA LEU A 23 -34.57 38.48 10.41
C LEU A 23 -33.42 39.23 9.74
N ALA A 24 -33.68 40.49 9.39
CA ALA A 24 -32.65 41.48 9.09
C ALA A 24 -32.48 42.40 10.31
N ALA A 25 -31.24 42.89 10.46
CA ALA A 25 -30.62 43.53 11.60
C ALA A 25 -31.33 44.77 12.19
N LYS A 26 -31.02 45.05 13.46
CA LYS A 26 -30.90 46.41 13.99
C LYS A 26 -29.78 46.48 15.04
N CYS A 27 -28.85 47.43 14.85
CA CYS A 27 -27.78 47.81 15.75
C CYS A 27 -28.24 48.85 16.81
N ASP A 28 -27.38 49.01 17.84
CA ASP A 28 -27.22 50.11 18.82
C ASP A 28 -28.24 50.18 19.99
N ASP A 29 -27.89 50.42 21.27
CA ASP A 29 -26.66 50.90 21.90
C ASP A 29 -26.72 50.67 23.45
N LYS A 30 -25.55 50.55 24.10
CA LYS A 30 -25.15 50.91 25.50
C LYS A 30 -25.42 50.05 26.76
N ASN A 31 -24.29 49.85 27.48
CA ASN A 31 -24.01 49.76 28.94
C ASN A 31 -24.59 48.58 29.77
N GLU A 32 -23.93 47.98 30.76
CA GLU A 32 -22.62 48.10 31.43
C GLU A 32 -22.43 46.82 32.30
N ASN A 33 -21.17 46.41 32.52
CA ASN A 33 -20.66 45.56 33.64
C ASN A 33 -21.26 44.17 33.93
N ALA A 34 -20.46 43.10 33.75
CA ALA A 34 -19.58 42.56 34.81
C ALA A 34 -19.13 41.10 34.53
N GLN A 35 -17.86 40.86 34.87
CA GLN A 35 -17.22 39.59 35.22
C GLN A 35 -16.80 38.58 34.13
N LYS A 36 -15.48 38.59 33.91
CA LYS A 36 -14.65 37.47 33.45
C LYS A 36 -14.93 36.19 34.26
N ASN A 37 -14.97 35.06 33.55
CA ASN A 37 -14.13 33.92 33.93
C ASN A 37 -13.49 33.29 32.68
N PRO A 38 -12.22 32.85 32.75
CA PRO A 38 -11.42 32.46 31.59
C PRO A 38 -11.52 30.95 31.35
N GLN A 39 -11.97 30.52 30.17
CA GLN A 39 -11.71 29.14 29.75
C GLN A 39 -11.77 28.99 28.23
N GLU A 40 -10.89 28.09 27.77
CA GLU A 40 -10.71 27.57 26.41
C GLU A 40 -9.86 28.42 25.47
N ASN A 41 -8.53 28.27 25.63
CA ASN A 41 -7.64 28.15 24.48
C ASN A 41 -8.07 26.92 23.65
N GLY A 42 -9.08 27.10 22.81
CA GLY A 42 -9.28 26.29 21.62
C GLY A 42 -8.36 26.84 20.55
N ASP A 43 -7.42 26.01 20.09
CA ASP A 43 -6.66 26.23 18.87
C ASP A 43 -7.63 26.21 17.67
N ASN A 44 -8.36 27.30 17.48
CA ASN A 44 -9.13 27.55 16.27
C ASN A 44 -8.13 28.00 15.20
N THR A 45 -7.38 27.06 14.63
CA THR A 45 -6.94 27.23 13.25
C THR A 45 -8.20 27.26 12.40
N GLU A 46 -8.70 28.46 12.11
CA GLU A 46 -9.85 28.64 11.22
C GLU A 46 -9.57 27.95 9.89
N GLN A 47 -10.38 26.95 9.56
CA GLN A 47 -10.31 26.24 8.29
C GLN A 47 -10.52 27.23 7.14
N GLN A 48 -9.63 27.22 6.15
CA GLN A 48 -9.76 28.09 4.98
C GLN A 48 -10.86 27.56 4.06
N VAL A 49 -11.78 28.43 3.63
CA VAL A 49 -12.85 28.03 2.70
C VAL A 49 -12.22 27.74 1.33
N LEU A 50 -12.56 26.61 0.71
CA LEU A 50 -11.94 26.19 -0.56
C LEU A 50 -12.09 27.22 -1.70
N SER A 51 -13.18 27.98 -1.75
CA SER A 51 -13.38 29.07 -2.72
C SER A 51 -12.40 30.23 -2.54
N GLU A 52 -11.76 30.35 -1.37
CA GLU A 52 -10.75 31.35 -1.10
C GLU A 52 -9.34 30.88 -1.45
N VAL A 53 -9.09 29.57 -1.40
CA VAL A 53 -7.77 28.98 -1.68
C VAL A 53 -7.63 28.57 -3.14
N ILE A 54 -8.67 27.99 -3.72
CA ILE A 54 -8.70 27.52 -5.11
C ILE A 54 -9.16 28.68 -5.99
N LYS A 55 -8.19 29.39 -6.57
CA LYS A 55 -8.46 30.53 -7.47
C LYS A 55 -8.67 30.11 -8.92
N ASN A 56 -8.05 29.00 -9.33
CA ASN A 56 -8.24 28.45 -10.67
C ASN A 56 -9.11 27.19 -10.61
N THR A 57 -10.36 27.33 -11.04
CA THR A 57 -11.34 26.23 -11.14
C THR A 57 -11.34 25.56 -12.51
N ASN A 58 -10.62 26.11 -13.50
CA ASN A 58 -10.40 25.45 -14.78
C ASN A 58 -9.05 24.73 -14.76
N LEU A 59 -9.12 23.39 -14.70
CA LEU A 59 -7.95 22.53 -14.56
C LEU A 59 -7.25 22.25 -15.90
N GLY A 60 -7.76 22.84 -16.99
CA GLY A 60 -7.19 22.70 -18.32
C GLY A 60 -7.54 21.35 -18.96
N GLU A 61 -6.56 20.77 -19.66
CA GLU A 61 -6.71 19.53 -20.41
C GLU A 61 -6.27 18.33 -19.55
N ILE A 62 -7.17 17.38 -19.34
CA ILE A 62 -6.90 16.09 -18.71
C ILE A 62 -6.84 15.02 -19.79
N VAL A 63 -5.70 14.35 -19.88
CA VAL A 63 -5.47 13.29 -20.86
C VAL A 63 -6.01 11.97 -20.33
N LEU A 64 -6.88 11.32 -21.11
CA LEU A 64 -7.44 10.01 -20.78
C LEU A 64 -7.10 8.97 -21.84
N PRO A 65 -6.90 7.69 -21.43
CA PRO A 65 -6.88 6.56 -22.34
C PRO A 65 -8.14 6.48 -23.21
N LYS A 66 -8.01 5.90 -24.40
CA LYS A 66 -9.12 5.76 -25.38
C LYS A 66 -10.34 5.00 -24.83
N ASP A 67 -10.13 4.05 -23.91
CA ASP A 67 -11.18 3.22 -23.29
C ASP A 67 -11.91 3.90 -22.12
N LYS A 68 -11.43 5.06 -21.65
CA LYS A 68 -11.99 5.76 -20.49
C LYS A 68 -12.71 7.01 -20.93
N GLU A 69 -13.97 7.19 -20.55
CA GLU A 69 -14.72 8.41 -20.90
C GLU A 69 -14.56 9.54 -19.88
N ILE A 70 -14.39 9.21 -18.61
CA ILE A 70 -14.44 10.13 -17.46
C ILE A 70 -13.12 9.98 -16.66
N PRO A 71 -12.52 11.08 -16.16
CA PRO A 71 -11.32 11.01 -15.34
C PRO A 71 -11.57 10.38 -13.96
N GLU A 72 -10.53 9.81 -13.38
CA GLU A 72 -10.56 9.31 -12.00
C GLU A 72 -10.27 10.46 -11.01
N ALA A 73 -10.72 10.30 -9.75
CA ALA A 73 -10.59 11.35 -8.72
C ALA A 73 -9.14 11.81 -8.50
N SER A 74 -8.17 10.89 -8.57
CA SER A 74 -6.73 11.19 -8.43
C SER A 74 -6.24 12.15 -9.51
N LEU A 75 -6.57 11.92 -10.78
CA LEU A 75 -6.17 12.78 -11.90
C LEU A 75 -6.72 14.21 -11.77
N ILE A 76 -7.93 14.34 -11.21
CA ILE A 76 -8.56 15.64 -10.96
C ILE A 76 -7.82 16.38 -9.85
N LEU A 77 -7.47 15.69 -8.75
CA LEU A 77 -6.69 16.29 -7.66
C LEU A 77 -5.28 16.68 -8.11
N GLU A 78 -4.59 15.84 -8.88
CA GLU A 78 -3.28 16.16 -9.46
C GLU A 78 -3.36 17.43 -10.32
N SER A 79 -4.38 17.54 -11.18
CA SER A 79 -4.59 18.71 -12.03
C SER A 79 -4.96 19.97 -11.23
N LEU A 80 -5.71 19.80 -10.13
CA LEU A 80 -6.07 20.87 -9.20
C LEU A 80 -4.83 21.45 -8.51
N VAL A 81 -3.96 20.60 -7.96
CA VAL A 81 -2.71 21.00 -7.30
C VAL A 81 -1.77 21.68 -8.28
N LYS A 82 -1.64 21.14 -9.51
CA LYS A 82 -0.85 21.76 -10.57
C LYS A 82 -1.34 23.17 -10.93
N SER A 83 -2.66 23.38 -10.92
CA SER A 83 -3.30 24.66 -11.23
C SER A 83 -3.30 25.64 -10.06
N ASN A 84 -3.14 25.14 -8.83
CA ASN A 84 -3.19 25.91 -7.58
C ASN A 84 -2.13 25.37 -6.61
N ALA A 85 -0.87 25.82 -6.79
CA ALA A 85 0.36 25.24 -6.22
C ALA A 85 0.51 25.22 -4.67
N ILE A 86 -0.58 25.44 -3.91
CA ILE A 86 -0.59 25.55 -2.45
C ILE A 86 -1.69 24.66 -1.82
N VAL A 87 -2.45 23.93 -2.65
CA VAL A 87 -3.54 23.08 -2.20
C VAL A 87 -3.00 21.73 -1.72
N ASP A 88 -3.32 21.34 -0.49
CA ASP A 88 -3.03 20.02 0.04
C ASP A 88 -4.13 19.02 -0.35
N ALA A 89 -3.88 18.21 -1.38
CA ALA A 89 -4.85 17.23 -1.88
C ALA A 89 -5.19 16.13 -0.88
N SER A 90 -4.39 15.90 0.17
CA SER A 90 -4.66 14.86 1.16
C SER A 90 -5.89 15.17 2.04
N GLU A 91 -6.25 16.45 2.14
CA GLU A 91 -7.40 16.96 2.90
C GLU A 91 -8.68 17.04 2.06
N LEU A 92 -8.63 16.64 0.78
CA LEU A 92 -9.71 16.81 -0.19
C LEU A 92 -10.28 15.48 -0.68
N GLU A 93 -11.54 15.54 -1.12
CA GLU A 93 -12.24 14.46 -1.80
C GLU A 93 -12.91 14.98 -3.08
N VAL A 94 -13.12 14.08 -4.06
CA VAL A 94 -13.76 14.42 -5.32
C VAL A 94 -15.03 13.60 -5.49
N SER A 95 -16.12 14.28 -5.82
CA SER A 95 -17.45 13.71 -6.05
C SER A 95 -18.05 14.26 -7.35
N ASN A 96 -19.21 13.72 -7.76
CA ASN A 96 -19.95 14.17 -8.95
C ASN A 96 -19.10 14.31 -10.21
N ILE A 97 -18.22 13.33 -10.46
CA ILE A 97 -17.30 13.40 -11.60
C ILE A 97 -18.06 13.21 -12.92
N GLN A 98 -17.90 14.18 -13.82
CA GLN A 98 -18.50 14.23 -15.14
C GLN A 98 -17.40 14.34 -16.22
N LYS A 99 -17.81 14.30 -17.48
CA LYS A 99 -16.87 14.38 -18.64
C LYS A 99 -16.06 15.69 -18.69
N THR A 100 -16.58 16.77 -18.11
CA THR A 100 -15.97 18.11 -18.22
C THR A 100 -15.94 18.87 -16.89
N GLY A 101 -16.19 18.18 -15.77
CA GLY A 101 -16.20 18.81 -14.45
C GLY A 101 -16.39 17.83 -13.31
N ALA A 102 -16.16 18.31 -12.10
CA ALA A 102 -16.35 17.56 -10.86
C ALA A 102 -16.57 18.52 -9.69
N THR A 103 -16.99 17.98 -8.53
CA THR A 103 -17.05 18.72 -7.28
C THR A 103 -15.89 18.28 -6.38
N VAL A 104 -15.06 19.22 -5.96
CA VAL A 104 -13.98 19.01 -4.97
C VAL A 104 -14.47 19.55 -3.63
N SER A 105 -14.42 18.72 -2.60
CA SER A 105 -14.86 19.08 -1.24
C SER A 105 -13.72 18.88 -0.26
N ALA A 106 -13.71 19.66 0.82
CA ALA A 106 -12.90 19.33 1.98
C ALA A 106 -13.45 18.05 2.62
N LYS A 107 -12.56 17.13 3.01
CA LYS A 107 -12.97 15.94 3.77
C LYS A 107 -13.63 16.36 5.08
N LYS A 108 -14.51 15.51 5.61
CA LYS A 108 -15.24 15.80 6.85
C LYS A 108 -14.30 16.08 8.03
N GLU A 109 -13.16 15.40 8.06
CA GLU A 109 -12.10 15.48 9.07
C GLU A 109 -10.98 16.46 8.72
N SER A 110 -11.11 17.19 7.60
CA SER A 110 -10.10 18.16 7.16
C SER A 110 -9.83 19.18 8.25
N LYS A 111 -8.56 19.41 8.58
CA LYS A 111 -8.16 20.47 9.54
C LYS A 111 -7.81 21.77 8.85
N LYS A 112 -7.53 21.73 7.54
CA LYS A 112 -7.03 22.88 6.78
C LYS A 112 -8.12 23.61 6.01
N TYR A 113 -9.09 22.87 5.48
CA TYR A 113 -10.08 23.40 4.54
C TYR A 113 -11.52 23.11 4.95
N SER A 114 -12.43 23.96 4.48
CA SER A 114 -13.89 23.79 4.58
C SER A 114 -14.59 24.08 3.25
N GLY A 115 -15.81 23.57 3.09
CA GLY A 115 -16.66 23.82 1.93
C GLY A 115 -16.35 22.96 0.71
N SER A 116 -16.90 23.35 -0.44
CA SER A 116 -16.75 22.65 -1.71
C SER A 116 -16.72 23.62 -2.89
N ILE A 117 -16.12 23.18 -4.00
CA ILE A 117 -15.99 23.96 -5.23
C ILE A 117 -16.19 23.07 -6.44
N ASN A 118 -16.84 23.63 -7.48
CA ASN A 118 -16.95 22.97 -8.76
C ASN A 118 -15.75 23.33 -9.63
N VAL A 119 -15.14 22.32 -10.22
CA VAL A 119 -14.02 22.46 -11.15
C VAL A 119 -14.44 22.02 -12.54
N THR A 120 -13.81 22.59 -13.54
CA THR A 120 -14.05 22.31 -14.96
C THR A 120 -12.76 21.88 -15.63
N PHE A 121 -12.87 21.04 -16.65
CA PHE A 121 -11.75 20.57 -17.45
C PHE A 121 -12.22 20.11 -18.82
N SER A 122 -11.28 20.05 -19.75
CA SER A 122 -11.46 19.38 -21.04
C SER A 122 -10.79 18.01 -21.01
N VAL A 123 -11.33 17.06 -21.76
CA VAL A 123 -10.78 15.70 -21.86
C VAL A 123 -10.21 15.50 -23.24
N LYS A 124 -8.92 15.21 -23.30
CA LYS A 124 -8.26 14.77 -24.54
C LYS A 124 -8.07 13.26 -24.48
N LYS A 125 -8.54 12.57 -25.50
CA LYS A 125 -8.20 11.16 -25.69
C LYS A 125 -6.80 11.09 -26.28
N THR A 126 -5.93 10.37 -25.60
CA THR A 126 -4.67 9.97 -26.21
C THR A 126 -4.89 8.66 -26.96
N ASP A 127 -4.42 8.59 -28.21
CA ASP A 127 -4.27 7.34 -28.96
C ASP A 127 -3.04 6.56 -28.49
N GLU A 128 -2.32 7.05 -27.48
CA GLU A 128 -1.43 6.21 -26.69
C GLU A 128 -2.30 5.13 -26.04
N THR A 129 -2.38 3.97 -26.70
CA THR A 129 -2.25 2.72 -25.96
C THR A 129 -1.13 2.97 -24.96
N VAL A 130 -1.43 3.02 -23.66
CA VAL A 130 -0.37 3.04 -22.65
C VAL A 130 0.54 1.89 -23.03
N VAL A 131 1.70 2.22 -23.61
CA VAL A 131 2.59 1.20 -24.13
C VAL A 131 3.07 0.49 -22.89
N LYS A 132 2.59 -0.73 -22.70
CA LYS A 132 2.98 -1.54 -21.56
C LYS A 132 4.51 -1.60 -21.55
N LYS A 133 5.13 -1.28 -20.43
CA LYS A 133 6.56 -1.48 -20.28
C LYS A 133 6.80 -2.98 -20.15
N ASP A 134 7.65 -3.52 -21.01
CA ASP A 134 7.97 -4.94 -20.99
C ASP A 134 8.96 -5.21 -19.86
N LEU A 135 8.62 -6.11 -18.94
CA LEU A 135 9.48 -6.47 -17.81
C LEU A 135 10.86 -6.96 -18.28
N SER A 136 10.96 -7.56 -19.47
CA SER A 136 12.23 -8.03 -20.02
C SER A 136 13.26 -6.89 -20.27
N THR A 137 12.82 -5.63 -20.27
CA THR A 137 13.71 -4.46 -20.42
C THR A 137 14.31 -3.96 -19.10
N VAL A 138 13.90 -4.52 -17.96
CA VAL A 138 14.42 -4.15 -16.64
C VAL A 138 15.94 -4.35 -16.57
N ASN A 139 16.66 -3.33 -16.11
CA ASN A 139 18.07 -3.45 -15.77
C ASN A 139 18.26 -4.32 -14.52
N LYS A 140 18.72 -5.54 -14.72
CA LYS A 140 18.92 -6.53 -13.65
C LYS A 140 19.93 -6.09 -12.59
N ASP A 141 20.87 -5.20 -12.93
CA ASP A 141 21.87 -4.71 -11.96
C ASP A 141 21.23 -3.90 -10.83
N ASN A 142 20.08 -3.25 -11.09
CA ASN A 142 19.33 -2.50 -10.08
C ASN A 142 18.63 -3.39 -9.05
N PHE A 143 18.65 -4.72 -9.26
CA PHE A 143 18.01 -5.72 -8.40
C PHE A 143 19.02 -6.56 -7.62
N LYS A 144 20.29 -6.14 -7.52
CA LYS A 144 21.32 -6.84 -6.72
C LYS A 144 21.06 -6.82 -5.21
N PHE A 145 20.05 -6.08 -4.73
CA PHE A 145 19.59 -6.11 -3.35
C PHE A 145 18.76 -7.37 -3.01
N LEU A 146 18.36 -8.15 -4.02
CA LEU A 146 17.51 -9.32 -3.83
C LEU A 146 18.18 -10.34 -2.91
N THR A 147 17.33 -11.02 -2.14
CA THR A 147 17.74 -12.09 -1.24
C THR A 147 16.80 -13.27 -1.46
N ASN A 148 17.07 -14.42 -0.83
CA ASN A 148 16.10 -15.51 -0.85
C ASN A 148 14.76 -15.10 -0.21
N PHE A 149 14.75 -14.11 0.68
CA PHE A 149 13.54 -13.47 1.20
C PHE A 149 13.14 -12.31 0.30
N VAL A 150 12.22 -12.57 -0.62
CA VAL A 150 11.64 -11.57 -1.51
C VAL A 150 10.31 -11.11 -0.92
N PHE A 151 10.12 -9.81 -0.88
CA PHE A 151 8.93 -9.17 -0.36
C PHE A 151 8.35 -8.25 -1.44
N GLY A 152 7.04 -8.34 -1.66
CA GLY A 152 6.35 -7.62 -2.73
C GLY A 152 6.52 -6.10 -2.68
N PRO A 153 6.34 -5.42 -1.53
CA PRO A 153 6.47 -3.97 -1.45
C PRO A 153 7.85 -3.46 -1.91
N GLU A 154 8.93 -4.07 -1.45
CA GLU A 154 10.29 -3.72 -1.86
C GLU A 154 10.50 -3.96 -3.35
N LEU A 155 9.97 -5.07 -3.87
CA LEU A 155 10.04 -5.37 -5.30
C LEU A 155 9.22 -4.38 -6.14
N LEU A 156 8.05 -3.98 -5.66
CA LEU A 156 7.19 -2.98 -6.29
C LEU A 156 7.91 -1.64 -6.39
N GLU A 157 8.48 -1.14 -5.30
CA GLU A 157 9.17 0.15 -5.31
C GLU A 157 10.39 0.14 -6.24
N ALA A 158 11.13 -0.98 -6.30
CA ALA A 158 12.21 -1.15 -7.26
C ALA A 158 11.71 -1.14 -8.71
N LEU A 159 10.60 -1.84 -9.02
CA LEU A 159 10.00 -1.84 -10.35
C LEU A 159 9.42 -0.47 -10.73
N LYS A 160 8.80 0.25 -9.79
CA LYS A 160 8.31 1.63 -10.00
C LYS A 160 9.44 2.56 -10.40
N ALA A 161 10.57 2.48 -9.71
CA ALA A 161 11.74 3.29 -10.00
C ALA A 161 12.37 2.93 -11.36
N GLU A 162 12.64 1.64 -11.57
CA GLU A 162 13.26 1.13 -12.81
C GLU A 162 12.43 1.43 -14.06
N LEU A 163 11.12 1.22 -13.96
CA LEU A 163 10.20 1.42 -15.07
C LEU A 163 9.59 2.82 -15.06
N GLU A 164 9.94 3.71 -14.15
CA GLU A 164 9.32 5.05 -14.03
C GLU A 164 7.77 4.99 -14.03
N LEU A 165 7.21 4.02 -13.30
CA LEU A 165 5.76 3.77 -13.21
C LEU A 165 5.26 4.00 -11.79
N PRO A 166 5.11 5.25 -11.31
CA PRO A 166 4.74 5.54 -9.91
C PRO A 166 3.38 4.96 -9.50
N ASN A 167 2.50 4.69 -10.47
CA ASN A 167 1.17 4.13 -10.29
C ASN A 167 1.10 2.59 -10.38
N LEU A 168 2.23 1.89 -10.56
CA LEU A 168 2.29 0.42 -10.53
C LEU A 168 1.83 -0.11 -9.17
N LYS A 169 1.14 -1.25 -9.16
CA LYS A 169 0.62 -1.90 -7.95
C LYS A 169 1.05 -3.36 -7.87
N LEU A 170 1.00 -3.94 -6.66
CA LEU A 170 1.25 -5.37 -6.46
C LEU A 170 0.31 -6.28 -7.26
N ASP A 171 -0.90 -5.80 -7.57
CA ASP A 171 -1.86 -6.55 -8.40
C ASP A 171 -1.51 -6.55 -9.90
N ASP A 172 -0.48 -5.82 -10.34
CA ASP A 172 -0.04 -5.82 -11.74
C ASP A 172 0.90 -6.99 -12.10
N PHE A 173 1.52 -7.63 -11.12
CA PHE A 173 2.46 -8.74 -11.34
C PHE A 173 2.31 -9.84 -10.30
N GLU A 174 3.02 -10.92 -10.54
CA GLU A 174 3.31 -11.96 -9.57
C GLU A 174 4.78 -12.33 -9.63
N PHE A 175 5.29 -12.94 -8.56
CA PHE A 175 6.68 -13.34 -8.51
C PHE A 175 6.85 -14.69 -7.80
N THR A 176 7.86 -15.43 -8.23
CA THR A 176 8.23 -16.73 -7.66
C THR A 176 9.74 -16.83 -7.55
N VAL A 177 10.22 -17.23 -6.38
CA VAL A 177 11.61 -17.70 -6.22
C VAL A 177 11.67 -19.09 -6.83
N ASP A 178 12.12 -19.18 -8.08
CA ASP A 178 12.21 -20.41 -8.86
C ASP A 178 13.39 -21.27 -8.40
N LYS A 179 14.49 -20.60 -8.03
CA LYS A 179 15.67 -21.25 -7.48
C LYS A 179 16.23 -20.46 -6.31
N LEU A 180 16.50 -21.14 -5.21
CA LEU A 180 17.17 -20.54 -4.06
C LEU A 180 18.64 -20.29 -4.38
N ALA A 181 19.12 -19.12 -3.97
CA ALA A 181 20.55 -18.87 -3.88
C ALA A 181 21.14 -19.79 -2.80
N THR A 182 22.26 -20.42 -3.14
CA THR A 182 23.07 -21.22 -2.22
C THR A 182 24.39 -20.53 -2.02
N ALA A 183 25.25 -21.16 -1.24
CA ALA A 183 26.63 -20.78 -1.12
C ALA A 183 27.32 -20.60 -2.48
N ASP A 184 27.27 -21.61 -3.33
CA ASP A 184 28.05 -21.70 -4.57
C ASP A 184 27.31 -21.22 -5.83
N LYS A 185 25.99 -21.00 -5.73
CA LYS A 185 25.12 -20.75 -6.89
C LYS A 185 24.15 -19.62 -6.63
N GLU A 186 23.97 -18.78 -7.64
CA GLU A 186 22.91 -17.78 -7.64
C GLU A 186 21.54 -18.45 -7.66
N GLY A 187 20.61 -17.78 -6.99
CA GLY A 187 19.19 -18.06 -7.11
C GLY A 187 18.59 -17.38 -8.33
N LYS A 188 17.29 -17.60 -8.52
CA LYS A 188 16.50 -17.04 -9.60
C LYS A 188 15.14 -16.62 -9.06
N LEU A 189 14.80 -15.37 -9.27
CA LEU A 189 13.47 -14.80 -9.05
C LEU A 189 12.82 -14.57 -10.41
N VAL A 190 11.64 -15.14 -10.62
CA VAL A 190 10.82 -14.89 -11.81
C VAL A 190 9.75 -13.88 -11.43
N ILE A 191 9.59 -12.84 -12.23
CA ILE A 191 8.52 -11.85 -12.11
C ILE A 191 7.74 -11.85 -13.42
N GLU A 192 6.44 -12.03 -13.33
CA GLU A 192 5.54 -12.11 -14.47
C GLU A 192 4.45 -11.04 -14.36
N ALA A 193 4.26 -10.28 -15.43
CA ALA A 193 3.17 -9.32 -15.53
C ALA A 193 1.84 -10.08 -15.63
N LYS A 194 0.88 -9.75 -14.78
CA LYS A 194 -0.44 -10.37 -14.87
C LYS A 194 -1.13 -9.96 -16.17
N PRO A 195 -1.92 -10.85 -16.80
CA PRO A 195 -2.66 -10.52 -18.04
C PRO A 195 -3.57 -9.30 -17.89
N THR A 196 -4.07 -9.04 -16.68
CA THR A 196 -4.94 -7.91 -16.32
C THR A 196 -4.20 -6.59 -16.16
N SER A 197 -2.87 -6.58 -16.06
CA SER A 197 -2.12 -5.34 -15.91
C SER A 197 -2.28 -4.45 -17.14
N LYS A 198 -2.50 -3.16 -16.90
CA LYS A 198 -2.55 -2.13 -17.94
C LYS A 198 -1.20 -1.43 -18.15
N LEU A 199 -0.23 -1.65 -17.27
CA LEU A 199 1.02 -0.87 -17.21
C LEU A 199 2.24 -1.66 -17.68
N ILE A 200 2.25 -2.97 -17.44
CA ILE A 200 3.39 -3.84 -17.73
C ILE A 200 2.98 -5.11 -18.49
N SER A 201 3.94 -5.73 -19.18
CA SER A 201 3.80 -7.00 -19.87
C SER A 201 5.08 -7.84 -19.77
N GLY A 202 5.01 -9.11 -20.17
CA GLY A 202 6.19 -9.97 -20.26
C GLY A 202 6.65 -10.51 -18.91
N THR A 203 7.88 -11.01 -18.90
CA THR A 203 8.48 -11.71 -17.77
C THR A 203 9.94 -11.28 -17.65
N VAL A 204 10.42 -11.16 -16.41
CA VAL A 204 11.85 -10.98 -16.13
C VAL A 204 12.34 -12.05 -15.17
N ILE A 205 13.54 -12.55 -15.45
CA ILE A 205 14.27 -13.46 -14.57
C ILE A 205 15.44 -12.68 -13.99
N LEU A 206 15.40 -12.47 -12.67
CA LEU A 206 16.41 -11.77 -11.90
C LEU A 206 17.28 -12.76 -11.14
N ASP A 207 18.54 -12.39 -10.95
CA ASP A 207 19.49 -13.19 -10.22
C ASP A 207 19.42 -12.82 -8.74
N ILE A 208 19.24 -13.83 -7.88
CA ILE A 208 19.43 -13.66 -6.45
C ILE A 208 20.92 -13.94 -6.19
N PRO A 209 21.70 -12.98 -5.69
CA PRO A 209 23.11 -13.18 -5.41
C PRO A 209 23.35 -14.44 -4.57
N HIS A 210 24.38 -15.21 -4.93
CA HIS A 210 24.80 -16.37 -4.13
C HIS A 210 25.25 -15.93 -2.73
N LEU A 211 25.11 -16.83 -1.77
CA LEU A 211 25.26 -16.53 -0.35
C LEU A 211 26.71 -16.52 0.16
N VAL A 212 27.70 -16.72 -0.71
CA VAL A 212 29.13 -16.83 -0.35
C VAL A 212 29.98 -15.69 -0.88
N VAL A 213 30.95 -15.27 -0.06
CA VAL A 213 32.18 -14.63 -0.52
C VAL A 213 33.15 -15.72 -0.92
N LYS A 214 33.46 -15.87 -2.21
CA LYS A 214 34.49 -16.83 -2.65
C LYS A 214 35.85 -16.31 -2.17
N PRO A 215 36.58 -17.05 -1.32
CA PRO A 215 37.96 -16.70 -1.01
C PRO A 215 38.78 -16.85 -2.29
N THR A 216 39.41 -15.78 -2.74
CA THR A 216 40.45 -15.82 -3.79
C THR A 216 41.79 -15.49 -3.13
N GLU A 217 42.91 -15.84 -3.77
CA GLU A 217 44.24 -15.47 -3.24
C GLU A 217 44.41 -13.95 -3.06
N GLU A 218 43.67 -13.13 -3.83
CA GLU A 218 43.58 -11.66 -3.69
C GLU A 218 42.52 -11.18 -2.66
N ASN A 219 41.57 -12.04 -2.24
CA ASN A 219 40.41 -11.68 -1.41
C ASN A 219 40.34 -12.44 -0.07
N HIS A 220 41.46 -12.61 0.63
CA HIS A 220 41.51 -12.99 2.06
C HIS A 220 40.87 -11.95 3.01
N ASN A 221 40.00 -11.08 2.50
CA ASN A 221 39.42 -9.98 3.24
C ASN A 221 38.23 -10.47 4.07
N ILE A 222 38.51 -10.70 5.35
CA ILE A 222 37.51 -11.04 6.38
C ILE A 222 36.38 -10.02 6.46
N ALA A 223 36.61 -8.78 6.03
CA ALA A 223 35.57 -7.77 5.94
C ALA A 223 34.42 -8.23 5.03
N ASP A 224 34.69 -8.93 3.93
CA ASP A 224 33.66 -9.34 2.99
C ASP A 224 32.87 -10.54 3.53
N ALA A 225 33.54 -11.55 4.09
CA ALA A 225 32.88 -12.70 4.70
C ALA A 225 32.01 -12.29 5.90
N LYS A 226 32.51 -11.37 6.72
CA LYS A 226 31.75 -10.77 7.82
C LYS A 226 30.58 -9.95 7.30
N LYS A 227 30.77 -9.13 6.26
CA LYS A 227 29.72 -8.32 5.64
C LYS A 227 28.57 -9.16 5.11
N LEU A 228 28.83 -10.26 4.40
CA LEU A 228 27.76 -11.14 3.93
C LEU A 228 27.04 -11.85 5.08
N LEU A 229 27.76 -12.28 6.12
CA LEU A 229 27.11 -12.88 7.28
C LEU A 229 26.22 -11.86 8.00
N ASP A 230 26.71 -10.64 8.19
CA ASP A 230 25.96 -9.53 8.77
C ASP A 230 24.73 -9.18 7.90
N GLU A 231 24.86 -9.18 6.57
CA GLU A 231 23.75 -8.96 5.63
C GLU A 231 22.72 -10.10 5.69
N ALA A 232 23.14 -11.36 5.74
CA ALA A 232 22.24 -12.50 5.88
C ALA A 232 21.51 -12.47 7.23
N LEU A 233 22.21 -12.16 8.33
CA LEU A 233 21.63 -12.00 9.66
C LEU A 233 20.67 -10.81 9.71
N LYS A 234 20.97 -9.72 9.01
CA LYS A 234 20.07 -8.57 8.83
C LYS A 234 18.80 -9.00 8.09
N ASN A 235 18.91 -9.78 7.02
CA ASN A 235 17.75 -10.28 6.28
C ASN A 235 16.87 -11.20 7.14
N LEU A 236 17.46 -12.08 7.95
CA LEU A 236 16.72 -12.87 8.94
C LEU A 236 16.02 -11.99 9.98
N SER A 237 16.62 -10.87 10.39
CA SER A 237 16.01 -9.90 11.31
C SER A 237 14.84 -9.14 10.67
N ILE A 238 14.93 -8.82 9.38
CA ILE A 238 13.83 -8.21 8.62
C ILE A 238 12.65 -9.20 8.55
N LEU A 239 12.93 -10.47 8.24
CA LEU A 239 11.89 -11.51 8.21
C LEU A 239 11.20 -11.66 9.58
N GLU A 240 11.96 -11.72 10.67
CA GLU A 240 11.45 -11.77 12.04
C GLU A 240 10.57 -10.55 12.36
N SER A 241 11.01 -9.35 11.98
CA SER A 241 10.25 -8.11 12.20
C SER A 241 8.92 -8.12 11.43
N LYS A 242 8.90 -8.66 10.21
CA LYS A 242 7.66 -8.82 9.43
C LYS A 242 6.71 -9.84 10.05
N MET A 243 7.23 -10.94 10.61
CA MET A 243 6.42 -11.89 11.39
C MET A 243 5.76 -11.25 12.61
N ASP A 244 6.48 -10.38 13.31
CA ASP A 244 5.93 -9.64 14.44
C ASP A 244 4.85 -8.64 14.01
N SER A 245 5.06 -7.91 12.92
CA SER A 245 4.05 -7.02 12.34
C SER A 245 2.79 -7.78 11.94
N ASN A 246 2.92 -8.91 11.24
CA ASN A 246 1.78 -9.73 10.85
C ASN A 246 1.04 -10.27 12.07
N THR A 247 1.76 -10.75 13.09
CA THR A 247 1.15 -11.24 14.34
C THR A 247 0.33 -10.15 15.03
N LYS A 248 0.86 -8.93 15.14
CA LYS A 248 0.14 -7.77 15.68
C LYS A 248 -1.10 -7.43 14.85
N ASN A 249 -1.01 -7.49 13.53
CA ASN A 249 -2.15 -7.24 12.65
C ASN A 249 -3.24 -8.32 12.83
N ILE A 250 -2.86 -9.59 12.96
CA ILE A 250 -3.79 -10.69 13.25
C ILE A 250 -4.49 -10.47 14.60
N GLU A 251 -3.75 -10.10 15.65
CA GLU A 251 -4.33 -9.81 16.98
C GLU A 251 -5.35 -8.66 16.92
N LYS A 252 -5.07 -7.60 16.15
CA LYS A 252 -6.03 -6.52 15.89
C LYS A 252 -7.27 -7.04 15.18
N TRP A 253 -7.11 -7.94 14.21
CA TRP A 253 -8.25 -8.55 13.52
C TRP A 253 -9.08 -9.41 14.48
N GLU A 254 -8.48 -10.32 15.24
CA GLU A 254 -9.21 -11.18 16.19
C GLU A 254 -10.10 -10.38 17.14
N ALA A 255 -9.67 -9.21 17.60
CA ALA A 255 -10.48 -8.32 18.42
C ALA A 255 -11.75 -7.80 17.71
N ASN A 256 -11.71 -7.72 16.38
CA ASN A 256 -12.70 -7.10 15.50
C ASN A 256 -13.45 -8.09 14.60
N THR A 257 -13.10 -9.38 14.59
CA THR A 257 -13.74 -10.42 13.77
C THR A 257 -14.89 -11.13 14.53
N SER A 258 -15.94 -11.55 13.83
CA SER A 258 -17.01 -12.40 14.37
C SER A 258 -17.40 -13.53 13.40
N ASP A 259 -16.45 -14.38 13.02
CA ASP A 259 -16.61 -15.25 11.84
C ASP A 259 -16.99 -16.72 12.12
N GLY A 260 -17.29 -17.09 13.36
CA GLY A 260 -17.65 -18.48 13.69
C GLY A 260 -16.46 -19.45 13.75
N GLY A 261 -15.21 -18.95 13.76
CA GLY A 261 -14.01 -19.70 14.18
C GLY A 261 -13.01 -20.06 13.09
N VAL A 262 -13.34 -19.87 11.80
CA VAL A 262 -12.46 -20.24 10.67
C VAL A 262 -11.19 -19.38 10.64
N PHE A 263 -11.35 -18.08 10.82
CA PHE A 263 -10.29 -17.10 10.95
C PHE A 263 -9.43 -17.40 12.17
N THR A 264 -10.05 -17.68 13.32
CA THR A 264 -9.34 -17.98 14.57
C THR A 264 -8.42 -19.19 14.42
N GLU A 265 -8.89 -20.26 13.78
CA GLU A 265 -8.07 -21.46 13.54
C GLU A 265 -6.90 -21.19 12.59
N GLU A 266 -7.11 -20.39 11.54
CA GLU A 266 -6.03 -20.05 10.61
C GLU A 266 -5.01 -19.08 11.21
N ALA A 267 -5.50 -18.05 11.92
CA ALA A 267 -4.70 -17.12 12.71
C ALA A 267 -3.81 -17.86 13.73
N LYS A 268 -4.37 -18.86 14.42
CA LYS A 268 -3.62 -19.69 15.38
C LYS A 268 -2.47 -20.43 14.70
N LYS A 269 -2.71 -21.11 13.57
CA LYS A 269 -1.64 -21.82 12.82
C LYS A 269 -0.53 -20.88 12.38
N ILE A 270 -0.88 -19.69 11.92
CA ILE A 270 0.08 -18.67 11.50
C ILE A 270 0.93 -18.19 12.68
N LYS A 271 0.33 -17.93 13.84
CA LYS A 271 1.05 -17.51 15.05
C LYS A 271 1.98 -18.61 15.57
N GLU A 272 1.51 -19.86 15.59
CA GLU A 272 2.31 -21.02 15.99
C GLU A 272 3.52 -21.20 15.06
N THR A 273 3.28 -21.14 13.75
CA THR A 273 4.33 -21.24 12.73
C THR A 273 5.32 -20.08 12.83
N SER A 274 4.84 -18.85 12.96
CA SER A 274 5.68 -17.67 13.16
C SER A 274 6.56 -17.83 14.39
N SER A 275 6.04 -18.37 15.49
CA SER A 275 6.80 -18.63 16.71
C SER A 275 7.89 -19.69 16.50
N GLN A 276 7.58 -20.78 15.79
CA GLN A 276 8.56 -21.82 15.45
C GLN A 276 9.67 -21.30 14.54
N VAL A 277 9.32 -20.52 13.51
CA VAL A 277 10.29 -19.93 12.60
C VAL A 277 11.18 -18.93 13.33
N LYS A 278 10.62 -18.05 14.16
CA LYS A 278 11.40 -17.11 14.98
C LYS A 278 12.38 -17.83 15.92
N ALA A 279 11.97 -18.93 16.54
CA ALA A 279 12.86 -19.74 17.37
C ALA A 279 14.07 -20.27 16.58
N LYS A 280 13.83 -20.77 15.36
CA LYS A 280 14.89 -21.24 14.46
C LYS A 280 15.76 -20.11 13.89
N ILE A 281 15.18 -18.94 13.61
CA ILE A 281 15.94 -17.73 13.27
C ILE A 281 16.90 -17.39 14.41
N LYS A 282 16.40 -17.34 15.65
CA LYS A 282 17.22 -17.05 16.83
C LYS A 282 18.33 -18.06 17.02
N GLU A 283 18.04 -19.34 16.84
CA GLU A 283 19.05 -20.42 16.88
C GLU A 283 20.13 -20.22 15.81
N ALA A 284 19.72 -19.98 14.56
CA ALA A 284 20.64 -19.75 13.44
C ALA A 284 21.52 -18.52 13.68
N LYS A 285 20.92 -17.39 14.09
CA LYS A 285 21.63 -16.17 14.46
C LYS A 285 22.65 -16.40 15.57
N THR A 286 22.23 -17.01 16.68
CA THR A 286 23.12 -17.29 17.82
C THR A 286 24.31 -18.16 17.41
N LYS A 287 24.07 -19.22 16.63
CA LYS A 287 25.14 -20.11 16.14
C LYS A 287 26.10 -19.35 15.21
N ALA A 288 25.57 -18.60 14.24
CA ALA A 288 26.37 -17.82 13.29
C ALA A 288 27.18 -16.71 13.99
N GLU A 289 26.55 -15.94 14.89
CA GLU A 289 27.21 -14.89 15.68
C GLU A 289 28.31 -15.46 16.56
N SER A 290 28.08 -16.60 17.24
CA SER A 290 29.11 -17.22 18.07
C SER A 290 30.34 -17.67 17.28
N LEU A 291 30.18 -18.02 16.00
CA LEU A 291 31.30 -18.39 15.13
C LEU A 291 32.18 -17.19 14.76
N ILE A 292 31.62 -15.98 14.71
CA ILE A 292 32.35 -14.76 14.33
C ILE A 292 32.73 -13.87 15.51
N LYS A 293 32.15 -14.11 16.68
CA LYS A 293 32.35 -13.30 17.88
C LYS A 293 33.83 -13.25 18.26
N ASP A 294 34.31 -12.04 18.53
CA ASP A 294 35.68 -11.73 18.98
C ASP A 294 36.79 -12.16 18.01
N LYS A 295 36.45 -12.47 16.75
CA LYS A 295 37.42 -12.88 15.72
C LYS A 295 37.79 -11.73 14.79
N THR A 296 39.09 -11.62 14.54
CA THR A 296 39.66 -10.71 13.53
C THR A 296 39.89 -11.43 12.19
N LYS A 297 39.92 -12.77 12.18
CA LYS A 297 39.98 -13.63 11.00
C LYS A 297 39.06 -14.85 11.15
N LEU A 298 38.45 -15.31 10.06
CA LEU A 298 37.73 -16.57 9.98
C LEU A 298 38.52 -17.56 9.11
N SER A 299 38.57 -18.81 9.53
CA SER A 299 39.05 -19.93 8.71
C SER A 299 38.00 -20.35 7.69
N ASP A 300 38.43 -21.01 6.62
CA ASP A 300 37.54 -21.56 5.59
C ASP A 300 36.46 -22.48 6.18
N GLU A 301 36.80 -23.28 7.19
CA GLU A 301 35.84 -24.17 7.85
C GLU A 301 34.81 -23.41 8.67
N GLU A 302 35.17 -22.29 9.29
CA GLU A 302 34.22 -21.43 10.00
C GLU A 302 33.27 -20.72 9.03
N ILE A 303 33.78 -20.26 7.89
CA ILE A 303 32.98 -19.68 6.81
C ILE A 303 32.01 -20.72 6.25
N LYS A 304 32.49 -21.93 5.94
CA LYS A 304 31.63 -23.05 5.49
C LYS A 304 30.57 -23.38 6.53
N THR A 305 30.93 -23.40 7.81
CA THR A 305 29.99 -23.69 8.90
C THR A 305 28.92 -22.61 9.03
N ALA A 306 29.30 -21.34 8.98
CA ALA A 306 28.36 -20.22 9.04
C ALA A 306 27.38 -20.22 7.84
N ASN A 307 27.91 -20.45 6.63
CA ASN A 307 27.10 -20.63 5.43
C ASN A 307 26.13 -21.81 5.56
N LYS A 308 26.60 -22.93 6.11
CA LYS A 308 25.75 -24.11 6.35
C LYS A 308 24.61 -23.79 7.31
N ILE A 309 24.86 -23.07 8.41
CA ILE A 309 23.81 -22.68 9.38
C ILE A 309 22.70 -21.88 8.70
N ILE A 310 23.06 -20.89 7.87
CA ILE A 310 22.09 -20.08 7.14
C ILE A 310 21.35 -20.92 6.08
N ASN A 311 22.07 -21.74 5.33
CA ASN A 311 21.47 -22.61 4.31
C ASN A 311 20.51 -23.65 4.91
N ASP A 312 20.84 -24.21 6.07
CA ASP A 312 19.98 -25.16 6.78
C ASP A 312 18.68 -24.47 7.23
N PHE A 313 18.76 -23.22 7.73
CA PHE A 313 17.58 -22.43 8.05
C PHE A 313 16.73 -22.14 6.80
N LEU A 314 17.36 -21.69 5.72
CA LEU A 314 16.68 -21.40 4.45
C LEU A 314 15.96 -22.64 3.92
N THR A 315 16.65 -23.78 3.92
CA THR A 315 16.06 -25.06 3.51
C THR A 315 14.82 -25.35 4.34
N TYR A 316 14.92 -25.31 5.67
CA TYR A 316 13.76 -25.48 6.55
C TYR A 316 12.61 -24.51 6.22
N TYR A 317 12.91 -23.22 6.04
CA TYR A 317 11.88 -22.22 5.74
C TYR A 317 11.17 -22.53 4.41
N PHE A 318 11.91 -22.83 3.35
CA PHE A 318 11.30 -23.07 2.04
C PHE A 318 10.62 -24.44 1.92
N THR A 319 11.12 -25.49 2.60
CA THR A 319 10.53 -26.84 2.51
C THR A 319 9.40 -27.06 3.50
N GLU A 320 9.50 -26.52 4.72
CA GLU A 320 8.53 -26.79 5.80
C GLU A 320 7.51 -25.66 5.98
N VAL A 321 7.85 -24.42 5.63
CA VAL A 321 7.00 -23.25 5.90
C VAL A 321 6.34 -22.72 4.61
N LYS A 322 7.10 -22.67 3.51
CA LYS A 322 6.65 -22.15 2.20
C LYS A 322 6.31 -23.24 1.17
N SER A 323 6.19 -24.50 1.59
CA SER A 323 6.05 -25.65 0.67
C SER A 323 4.89 -25.48 -0.32
N LYS A 324 5.19 -25.61 -1.63
CA LYS A 324 4.18 -25.64 -2.70
C LYS A 324 3.45 -27.00 -2.79
N ASP A 325 4.07 -28.07 -2.32
CA ASP A 325 3.61 -29.45 -2.57
C ASP A 325 2.53 -29.93 -1.58
N THR A 326 2.30 -29.20 -0.49
CA THR A 326 1.33 -29.58 0.56
C THR A 326 -0.06 -28.97 0.36
N GLY A 327 -0.24 -28.10 -0.65
CA GLY A 327 -1.48 -27.33 -0.82
C GLY A 327 -1.78 -26.36 0.33
N LYS A 328 -0.82 -26.15 1.25
CA LYS A 328 -0.91 -25.21 2.37
C LYS A 328 0.39 -24.42 2.48
N ILE A 329 0.32 -23.15 2.10
CA ILE A 329 1.30 -22.15 2.52
C ILE A 329 1.03 -21.89 4.00
N ILE A 330 1.94 -22.32 4.88
CA ILE A 330 1.74 -22.12 6.32
C ILE A 330 2.09 -20.67 6.69
N TYR A 331 3.11 -20.09 6.06
CA TYR A 331 3.43 -18.66 6.17
C TYR A 331 4.37 -18.19 5.05
N ASP A 332 3.89 -17.37 4.11
CA ASP A 332 4.74 -16.66 3.12
C ASP A 332 4.77 -15.13 3.30
N GLY A 333 4.26 -14.66 4.44
CA GLY A 333 4.16 -13.24 4.76
C GLY A 333 3.01 -12.55 4.02
N GLU A 334 3.03 -12.53 2.68
CA GLU A 334 2.18 -11.67 1.85
C GLU A 334 0.91 -12.37 1.36
N ASN A 335 1.00 -13.57 0.78
CA ASN A 335 -0.19 -14.33 0.39
C ASN A 335 -0.93 -14.87 1.62
N THR A 336 -0.20 -15.24 2.68
CA THR A 336 -0.82 -15.64 3.95
C THR A 336 -1.75 -14.55 4.49
N MET A 337 -1.31 -13.30 4.46
CA MET A 337 -2.11 -12.16 4.91
C MET A 337 -3.27 -11.90 3.93
N LYS A 338 -3.04 -11.97 2.61
CA LYS A 338 -4.10 -11.85 1.59
C LYS A 338 -5.19 -12.92 1.73
N ASP A 339 -4.82 -14.16 2.03
CA ASP A 339 -5.76 -15.26 2.23
C ASP A 339 -6.52 -15.13 3.55
N LEU A 340 -5.84 -14.69 4.61
CA LEU A 340 -6.50 -14.33 5.87
C LEU A 340 -7.57 -13.26 5.65
N LYS A 341 -7.26 -12.22 4.86
CA LYS A 341 -8.19 -11.15 4.53
C LYS A 341 -9.47 -11.68 3.87
N LYS A 342 -9.37 -12.69 2.99
CA LYS A 342 -10.55 -13.25 2.28
C LYS A 342 -11.55 -13.94 3.21
N ILE A 343 -11.07 -14.60 4.25
CA ILE A 343 -11.92 -15.38 5.16
C ILE A 343 -12.43 -14.56 6.34
N ALA A 344 -11.79 -13.44 6.62
CA ALA A 344 -12.04 -12.68 7.80
C ALA A 344 -13.28 -11.78 7.65
N LYS A 345 -14.16 -11.81 8.66
CA LYS A 345 -15.43 -11.08 8.68
C LYS A 345 -15.46 -10.07 9.83
N LEU A 346 -15.33 -8.79 9.48
CA LEU A 346 -15.42 -7.69 10.45
C LEU A 346 -16.79 -7.67 11.13
N LYS A 347 -16.80 -7.32 12.42
CA LYS A 347 -18.04 -7.03 13.17
C LYS A 347 -18.81 -5.89 12.50
N ASN A 348 -20.15 -5.97 12.53
CA ASN A 348 -21.03 -4.95 11.96
C ASN A 348 -20.65 -3.54 12.47
N GLY A 349 -20.44 -2.62 11.54
CA GLY A 349 -20.10 -1.21 11.82
C GLY A 349 -18.61 -0.87 11.74
N ASN A 350 -17.71 -1.85 11.67
CA ASN A 350 -16.28 -1.59 11.44
C ASN A 350 -15.97 -1.51 9.93
N GLN A 351 -15.26 -0.46 9.48
CA GLN A 351 -14.70 -0.40 8.12
C GLN A 351 -13.23 -0.85 8.12
N GLU A 352 -12.75 -1.38 6.98
CA GLU A 352 -11.33 -1.76 6.81
C GLU A 352 -10.39 -0.57 7.10
N ASN A 353 -10.79 0.64 6.69
CA ASN A 353 -10.00 1.85 6.88
C ASN A 353 -9.94 2.32 8.34
N ASP A 354 -11.01 2.07 9.12
CA ASP A 354 -11.11 2.49 10.53
C ASP A 354 -10.18 1.70 11.45
N SER A 355 -9.68 0.56 10.97
CA SER A 355 -8.89 -0.34 11.78
C SER A 355 -7.37 -0.18 11.57
N LEU A 356 -6.93 0.71 10.65
CA LEU A 356 -5.52 1.01 10.35
C LEU A 356 -4.70 -0.26 10.07
N ILE A 357 -5.30 -1.23 9.37
CA ILE A 357 -4.72 -2.56 9.19
C ILE A 357 -4.15 -2.70 7.78
N GLU A 358 -2.82 -2.69 7.70
CA GLU A 358 -2.07 -2.98 6.47
C GLU A 358 -1.89 -4.49 6.31
N PHE A 359 -2.21 -4.98 5.11
CA PHE A 359 -1.97 -6.36 4.67
C PHE A 359 -0.81 -6.39 3.67
#